data_AF-F8D8N0-F1
#
_entry.id   AF-F8D8N0-F1
#
_cell.length_a   1.000
_cell.length_b   1.000
_cell.length_c   1.000
_cell.angle_alpha   90.00
_cell.angle_beta   90.00
_cell.angle_gamma   90.00
#
_symmetry.space_group_name_H-M   'P 1'
#
loop_
_entity.id
_entity.type
_entity.pdbx_description
1 polymer ?
#
loop_
_entity_poly.entity_id
_entity_poly.type
_entity_poly.pdbx_seq_one_letter_code
_entity_poly.pdbx_strand_id
1 'polypeptide(L)'
;MKIDPAELRAGLAETRRFVLSHHLPSEYDRCYSPRIGGRPVHICARCLGVYPGIAAGFLAALFLPNDPSVAIVAFLPLPALFDWALTTFRPARGSNVVRTATGALLGCGYGLGVSLLLLERELAVVAIGAVYAVVAGFLLARAR
;
A
#
# COMPACT_ATOMS: atom_id res chain seq x y z
N MET A 1 -7.17 -32.91 15.47
CA MET A 1 -7.44 -31.56 16.00
C MET A 1 -8.80 -31.12 15.45
N LYS A 2 -9.83 -30.98 16.31
CA LYS A 2 -11.14 -30.43 15.89
C LYS A 2 -11.11 -28.92 16.22
N ILE A 3 -11.31 -28.08 15.21
CA ILE A 3 -11.38 -26.62 15.41
C ILE A 3 -12.77 -26.31 16.00
N ASP A 4 -12.81 -25.54 17.08
CA ASP A 4 -14.06 -25.04 17.65
C ASP A 4 -14.66 -23.96 16.74
N PRO A 5 -15.88 -24.16 16.18
CA PRO A 5 -16.55 -23.17 15.34
C PRO A 5 -16.83 -21.83 16.06
N ALA A 6 -16.99 -21.85 17.39
CA ALA A 6 -17.24 -20.64 18.18
C ALA A 6 -15.96 -19.79 18.26
N GLU A 7 -14.83 -20.42 18.55
CA GLU A 7 -13.50 -19.78 18.55
C GLU A 7 -13.17 -19.19 17.17
N LEU A 8 -13.42 -19.95 16.09
CA LEU A 8 -13.20 -19.48 14.73
C LEU A 8 -14.06 -18.24 14.39
N ARG A 9 -15.34 -18.25 14.77
CA ARG A 9 -16.22 -17.09 14.54
C ARG A 9 -15.77 -15.86 15.33
N ALA A 10 -15.34 -16.04 16.58
CA ALA A 10 -14.82 -14.95 17.40
C ALA A 10 -13.54 -14.36 16.76
N GLY A 11 -12.61 -15.20 16.33
CA GLY A 11 -11.38 -14.78 15.64
C GLY A 11 -11.65 -14.05 14.33
N LEU A 12 -12.58 -14.54 13.50
CA LEU A 12 -12.98 -13.86 12.26
C LEU A 12 -13.68 -12.52 12.55
N ALA A 13 -14.54 -12.47 13.56
CA ALA A 13 -15.23 -11.24 13.94
C ALA A 13 -14.25 -10.17 14.46
N GLU A 14 -13.21 -10.58 15.17
CA GLU A 14 -12.17 -9.68 15.67
C GLU A 14 -11.25 -9.20 14.54
N THR A 15 -10.89 -10.08 13.61
CA THR A 15 -9.98 -9.77 12.51
C THR A 15 -10.64 -9.02 11.36
N ARG A 16 -11.98 -9.04 11.23
CA ARG A 16 -12.71 -8.34 10.15
C ARG A 16 -12.35 -6.86 10.00
N ARG A 17 -11.96 -6.19 11.08
CA ARG A 17 -11.54 -4.78 11.04
C ARG A 17 -10.27 -4.57 10.22
N PHE A 18 -9.36 -5.55 10.21
CA PHE A 18 -8.12 -5.49 9.47
C PHE A 18 -8.30 -5.70 7.96
N VAL A 19 -9.48 -6.13 7.50
CA VAL A 19 -9.76 -6.32 6.07
C VAL A 19 -9.65 -5.00 5.31
N LEU A 20 -10.12 -3.90 5.91
CA LEU A 20 -10.16 -2.59 5.24
C LEU A 20 -9.18 -1.58 5.83
N SER A 21 -8.90 -1.64 7.14
CA SER A 21 -7.99 -0.68 7.78
C SER A 21 -6.56 -1.16 7.83
N HIS A 22 -6.30 -2.47 7.94
CA HIS A 22 -4.99 -3.03 8.30
C HIS A 22 -4.28 -2.26 9.45
N HIS A 23 -5.04 -1.66 10.36
CA HIS A 23 -4.53 -0.76 11.39
C HIS A 23 -5.16 -1.07 12.74
N LEU A 24 -4.38 -0.89 13.80
CA LEU A 24 -4.90 -0.92 15.16
C LEU A 24 -5.80 0.31 15.42
N PRO A 25 -6.73 0.25 16.39
CA PRO A 25 -7.60 1.38 16.71
C PRO A 25 -6.87 2.69 17.05
N SER A 26 -5.66 2.60 17.60
CA SER A 26 -4.79 3.75 17.89
C SER A 26 -4.28 4.48 16.64
N GLU A 27 -4.40 3.88 15.46
CA GLU A 27 -3.88 4.38 14.19
C GLU A 27 -4.98 4.73 13.18
N TYR A 28 -6.24 4.82 13.62
CA TYR A 28 -7.35 5.16 12.75
C TYR A 28 -7.27 6.59 12.17
N ASP A 29 -6.35 7.44 12.63
CA ASP A 29 -6.00 8.70 11.97
C ASP A 29 -5.44 8.48 10.55
N ARG A 30 -4.93 7.28 10.26
CA ARG A 30 -4.45 6.83 8.93
C ARG A 30 -5.57 6.32 8.01
N CYS A 31 -6.80 6.30 8.49
CA CYS A 31 -7.97 5.76 7.79
C CYS A 31 -9.00 6.84 7.45
N TYR A 32 -9.67 6.69 6.31
CA TYR A 32 -10.99 7.29 6.13
C TYR A 32 -11.99 6.53 6.97
N SER A 33 -12.89 7.25 7.66
CA SER A 33 -13.84 6.67 8.60
C SER A 33 -15.28 7.05 8.30
N PRO A 34 -15.81 6.79 7.07
CA PRO A 34 -17.21 7.05 6.77
C PRO A 34 -18.14 6.21 7.65
N ARG A 35 -19.36 6.71 7.87
CA ARG A 35 -20.41 5.95 8.56
C ARG A 35 -21.30 5.28 7.52
N ILE A 36 -21.32 3.95 7.51
CA ILE A 36 -22.17 3.14 6.62
C ILE A 36 -23.20 2.42 7.50
N GLY A 37 -24.49 2.65 7.27
CA GLY A 37 -25.56 2.09 8.10
C GLY A 37 -25.43 2.45 9.59
N GLY A 38 -24.97 3.68 9.89
CA GLY A 38 -24.75 4.18 11.25
C GLY A 38 -23.46 3.70 11.93
N ARG A 39 -22.73 2.74 11.35
CA ARG A 39 -21.49 2.18 11.90
C ARG A 39 -20.25 2.80 11.24
N PRO A 40 -19.19 3.14 12.01
CA PRO A 40 -17.94 3.59 11.42
C PRO A 40 -17.27 2.43 10.68
N VAL A 41 -16.83 2.68 9.45
CA VAL A 41 -16.02 1.75 8.66
C VAL A 41 -14.67 2.41 8.43
N HIS A 42 -13.59 1.76 8.85
CA HIS A 42 -12.24 2.29 8.72
C HIS A 42 -11.57 1.70 7.49
N ILE A 43 -11.20 2.57 6.55
CA ILE A 43 -10.57 2.21 5.28
C ILE A 43 -9.20 2.86 5.25
N CYS A 44 -8.14 2.06 5.12
CA CYS A 44 -6.77 2.57 5.05
C CYS A 44 -6.64 3.55 3.87
N ALA A 45 -6.23 4.79 4.16
CA ALA A 45 -6.10 5.82 3.13
C ALA A 45 -5.08 5.40 2.06
N ARG A 46 -3.96 4.78 2.48
CA ARG A 46 -2.93 4.33 1.53
C ARG A 46 -3.41 3.17 0.66
N CYS A 47 -4.03 2.14 1.24
CA CYS A 47 -4.55 1.01 0.46
C CYS A 47 -5.65 1.43 -0.52
N LEU A 48 -6.48 2.41 -0.13
CA LEU A 48 -7.47 3.00 -1.02
C LEU A 48 -6.83 3.64 -2.26
N GLY A 49 -5.59 4.12 -2.17
CA GLY A 49 -4.80 4.55 -3.34
C GLY A 49 -4.11 3.38 -4.05
N VAL A 50 -3.43 2.51 -3.30
CA VAL A 50 -2.60 1.42 -3.86
C VAL A 50 -3.40 0.49 -4.75
N TYR A 51 -4.57 0.01 -4.32
CA TYR A 51 -5.33 -0.96 -5.11
C TYR A 51 -5.82 -0.43 -6.46
N PRO A 52 -6.52 0.72 -6.53
CA PRO A 52 -6.86 1.29 -7.84
C PRO A 52 -5.63 1.71 -8.63
N GLY A 53 -4.54 2.12 -7.96
CA GLY A 53 -3.26 2.40 -8.62
C GLY A 53 -2.67 1.16 -9.30
N ILE A 54 -2.64 0.01 -8.64
CA ILE A 54 -2.19 -1.27 -9.23
C ILE A 54 -3.01 -1.59 -10.47
N ALA A 55 -4.34 -1.51 -10.35
CA ALA A 55 -5.24 -1.75 -11.47
C ALA A 55 -4.94 -0.78 -12.62
N ALA A 56 -4.82 0.53 -12.33
CA ALA A 56 -4.52 1.54 -13.34
C ALA A 56 -3.17 1.32 -14.03
N GLY A 57 -2.10 1.03 -13.27
CA GLY A 57 -0.78 0.75 -13.81
C GLY A 57 -0.76 -0.50 -14.70
N PHE A 58 -1.39 -1.59 -14.24
CA PHE A 58 -1.49 -2.82 -15.03
C PHE A 58 -2.31 -2.63 -16.31
N LEU A 59 -3.48 -1.99 -16.22
CA LEU A 59 -4.32 -1.68 -17.38
C LEU A 59 -3.59 -0.74 -18.36
N ALA A 60 -2.84 0.24 -17.85
CA ALA A 60 -2.03 1.13 -18.68
C ALA A 60 -0.99 0.33 -19.49
N ALA A 61 -0.30 -0.63 -18.88
CA ALA A 61 0.65 -1.49 -19.59
C ALA A 61 0.00 -2.37 -20.67
N LEU A 62 -1.28 -2.77 -20.48
CA LEU A 62 -1.99 -3.59 -21.47
C LEU A 62 -2.57 -2.80 -22.64
N PHE A 63 -3.00 -1.56 -22.40
CA PHE A 63 -3.83 -0.81 -23.35
C PHE A 63 -3.18 0.46 -23.91
N LEU A 64 -2.12 0.99 -23.29
CA LEU A 64 -1.40 2.14 -23.83
C LEU A 64 -0.26 1.65 -24.73
N PRO A 65 -0.03 2.29 -25.89
CA PRO A 65 0.97 1.87 -26.87
C PRO A 65 2.42 2.23 -26.47
N ASN A 66 2.71 2.34 -25.17
CA ASN A 66 4.01 2.77 -24.67
C ASN A 66 4.59 1.71 -23.74
N ASP A 67 5.85 1.33 -23.97
CA ASP A 67 6.59 0.47 -23.06
C ASP A 67 6.94 1.26 -21.79
N PRO A 68 6.48 0.83 -20.61
CA PRO A 68 6.75 1.56 -19.38
C PRO A 68 8.23 1.47 -19.03
N SER A 69 8.90 2.61 -18.89
CA SER A 69 10.33 2.58 -18.54
C SER A 69 10.54 2.09 -17.10
N VAL A 70 11.62 1.34 -16.90
CA VAL A 70 12.10 0.92 -15.57
C VAL A 70 12.29 2.12 -14.63
N ALA A 71 12.64 3.29 -15.18
CA ALA A 71 12.75 4.53 -14.42
C ALA A 71 11.40 4.95 -13.78
N ILE A 72 10.29 4.87 -14.52
CA ILE A 72 8.96 5.20 -13.99
C ILE A 72 8.61 4.27 -12.81
N VAL A 73 8.88 2.97 -12.94
CA VAL A 73 8.68 2.00 -11.86
C VAL A 73 9.56 2.31 -10.65
N ALA A 74 10.78 2.81 -10.86
CA ALA A 74 11.67 3.23 -9.78
C ALA A 74 11.20 4.50 -9.07
N PHE A 75 10.65 5.48 -9.78
CA PHE A 75 10.32 6.80 -9.21
C PHE A 75 8.91 6.89 -8.61
N LEU A 76 7.91 6.20 -9.19
CA LEU A 76 6.52 6.26 -8.72
C LEU A 76 6.32 5.89 -7.23
N PRO A 77 7.05 4.93 -6.65
CA PRO A 77 6.95 4.62 -5.21
C PRO A 77 7.56 5.69 -4.27
N LEU A 78 8.45 6.56 -4.74
CA LEU A 78 9.19 7.50 -3.88
C LEU A 78 8.28 8.39 -3.03
N PRO A 79 7.22 9.03 -3.56
CA PRO A 79 6.36 9.89 -2.76
C PRO A 79 5.71 9.15 -1.57
N ALA A 80 5.35 7.87 -1.73
CA ALA A 80 4.79 7.07 -0.65
C ALA A 80 5.83 6.71 0.42
N LEU A 81 7.08 6.44 0.00
CA LEU A 81 8.20 6.23 0.92
C LEU A 81 8.47 7.49 1.75
N PHE A 82 8.49 8.67 1.13
CA PHE A 82 8.70 9.94 1.83
C PHE A 82 7.56 10.24 2.80
N ASP A 83 6.30 10.16 2.35
CA ASP A 83 5.12 10.34 3.22
C ASP A 83 5.13 9.36 4.40
N TRP A 84 5.48 8.10 4.14
CA TRP A 84 5.62 7.10 5.20
C TRP A 84 6.70 7.46 6.20
N ALA A 85 7.91 7.79 5.74
CA ALA A 85 9.04 8.10 6.61
C ALA A 85 8.73 9.32 7.50
N LEU A 86 8.14 10.38 6.91
CA LEU A 86 7.75 11.58 7.65
C LEU A 86 6.68 11.29 8.71
N THR A 87 5.66 10.50 8.38
CA THR A 87 4.55 10.18 9.30
C THR A 87 4.83 9.02 10.25
N THR A 88 5.98 8.36 10.12
CA THR A 88 6.44 7.30 11.03
C THR A 88 7.43 7.86 12.04
N PHE A 89 8.38 8.70 11.61
CA PHE A 89 9.49 9.17 12.46
C PHE A 89 9.32 10.58 13.01
N ARG A 90 8.26 11.31 12.64
CA ARG A 90 7.94 12.63 13.22
C ARG A 90 6.57 12.61 13.90
N PRO A 91 6.33 13.48 14.89
CA PRO A 91 5.02 13.61 15.56
C PRO A 91 3.89 14.14 14.65
N ALA A 92 4.19 14.43 13.38
CA ALA A 92 3.25 15.05 12.46
C ALA A 92 2.15 14.06 12.06
N ARG A 93 0.90 14.45 12.30
CA ARG A 93 -0.26 13.77 11.71
C ARG A 93 -0.28 14.06 10.22
N GLY A 94 -0.12 13.03 9.40
CA GLY A 94 -0.19 13.15 7.94
C GLY A 94 -1.61 13.40 7.44
N SER A 95 -1.73 13.80 6.18
CA SER A 95 -3.02 13.97 5.49
C SER A 95 -3.44 12.67 4.79
N ASN A 96 -4.68 12.22 5.01
CA ASN A 96 -5.20 11.04 4.32
C ASN A 96 -5.33 11.25 2.80
N VAL A 97 -5.56 12.47 2.34
CA VAL A 97 -5.55 12.79 0.91
C VAL A 97 -4.16 12.58 0.31
N VAL A 98 -3.12 13.06 1.01
CA VAL A 98 -1.72 12.85 0.59
C VAL A 98 -1.36 11.36 0.61
N ARG A 99 -1.71 10.64 1.67
CA ARG A 99 -1.49 9.18 1.79
C ARG A 99 -2.16 8.39 0.66
N THR A 100 -3.35 8.82 0.24
CA THR A 100 -4.11 8.20 -0.86
C THR A 100 -3.45 8.50 -2.20
N ALA A 101 -3.10 9.77 -2.45
CA ALA A 101 -2.45 10.17 -3.70
C ALA A 101 -1.09 9.49 -3.86
N THR A 102 -0.24 9.51 -2.83
CA THR A 102 1.05 8.82 -2.87
C THR A 102 0.89 7.30 -2.94
N GLY A 103 -0.12 6.74 -2.26
CA GLY A 103 -0.52 5.34 -2.38
C GLY A 103 -0.92 4.96 -3.81
N ALA A 104 -1.65 5.82 -4.52
CA ALA A 104 -2.01 5.60 -5.93
C ALA A 104 -0.78 5.57 -6.83
N LEU A 105 0.18 6.50 -6.64
CA LEU A 105 1.45 6.47 -7.37
C LEU A 105 2.24 5.18 -7.09
N LEU A 106 2.36 4.78 -5.82
CA LEU A 106 2.96 3.51 -5.42
C LEU A 106 2.27 2.32 -6.13
N GLY A 107 0.94 2.30 -6.11
CA GLY A 107 0.14 1.28 -6.77
C GLY A 107 0.40 1.23 -8.27
N CYS A 108 0.40 2.37 -8.96
CA CYS A 108 0.73 2.45 -10.38
C CYS A 108 2.12 1.88 -10.65
N GLY A 109 3.11 2.23 -9.82
CA GLY A 109 4.47 1.68 -9.91
C GLY A 109 4.49 0.15 -9.77
N TYR A 110 3.70 -0.41 -8.84
CA TYR A 110 3.54 -1.86 -8.71
C TYR A 110 2.86 -2.51 -9.92
N GLY A 111 1.77 -1.93 -10.43
CA GLY A 111 1.07 -2.47 -11.61
C GLY A 111 1.97 -2.50 -12.85
N LEU A 112 2.70 -1.42 -13.10
CA LEU A 112 3.69 -1.34 -14.17
C LEU A 112 4.86 -2.32 -13.95
N GLY A 113 5.41 -2.35 -12.72
CA GLY A 113 6.52 -3.25 -12.38
C GLY A 113 6.17 -4.73 -12.52
N VAL A 114 4.97 -5.14 -12.10
CA VAL A 114 4.47 -6.52 -12.31
C VAL A 114 4.35 -6.83 -13.80
N SER A 115 3.87 -5.88 -14.61
CA SER A 115 3.76 -6.05 -16.06
C SER A 115 5.14 -6.25 -16.69
N LEU A 116 6.09 -5.37 -16.40
CA LEU A 116 7.49 -5.49 -16.86
C LEU A 116 8.14 -6.81 -16.43
N LEU A 117 7.95 -7.21 -15.18
CA LEU A 117 8.56 -8.43 -14.66
C LEU A 117 7.96 -9.69 -15.29
N LEU A 118 6.64 -9.76 -15.44
CA LEU A 118 5.96 -10.99 -15.86
C LEU A 118 5.84 -11.11 -17.39
N LEU A 119 5.62 -10.00 -18.09
CA LEU A 119 5.43 -9.99 -19.55
C LEU A 119 6.75 -9.81 -20.29
N GLU A 120 7.65 -8.96 -19.78
CA GLU A 120 8.91 -8.60 -20.44
C GLU A 120 10.15 -9.22 -19.77
N ARG A 121 9.98 -9.90 -18.62
CA ARG A 121 11.07 -10.53 -17.85
C ARG A 121 12.14 -9.55 -17.36
N GLU A 122 11.77 -8.30 -17.14
CA GLU A 122 12.69 -7.24 -16.72
C GLU A 122 13.10 -7.38 -15.24
N LEU A 123 14.22 -8.08 -15.01
CA LEU A 123 14.73 -8.38 -13.67
C LEU A 123 15.19 -7.12 -12.91
N ALA A 124 15.41 -5.99 -13.59
CA ALA A 124 15.72 -4.72 -12.95
C ALA A 124 14.63 -4.28 -11.95
N VAL A 125 13.36 -4.68 -12.16
CA VAL A 125 12.25 -4.42 -11.22
C VAL A 125 12.51 -5.06 -9.86
N VAL A 126 13.10 -6.27 -9.82
CA VAL A 126 13.45 -6.95 -8.57
C VAL A 126 14.53 -6.19 -7.82
N ALA A 127 15.55 -5.69 -8.54
CA ALA A 127 16.60 -4.88 -7.95
C ALA A 127 16.04 -3.57 -7.36
N ILE A 128 15.11 -2.90 -8.05
CA ILE A 128 14.39 -1.73 -7.51
C ILE A 128 13.68 -2.08 -6.21
N GLY A 129 12.90 -3.17 -6.20
CA GLY A 129 12.20 -3.63 -4.99
C GLY A 129 13.16 -3.91 -3.82
N ALA A 130 14.30 -4.53 -4.11
CA ALA A 130 15.35 -4.78 -3.11
C ALA A 130 15.94 -3.47 -2.55
N VAL A 131 16.20 -2.47 -3.40
CA VAL A 131 16.69 -1.15 -2.95
C VAL A 131 15.67 -0.49 -2.02
N TYR A 132 14.39 -0.49 -2.38
CA TYR A 132 13.33 0.05 -1.51
C TYR A 132 13.26 -0.68 -0.16
N ALA A 133 13.38 -2.01 -0.16
CA ALA A 133 13.39 -2.81 1.05
C ALA A 133 14.61 -2.49 1.95
N VAL A 134 15.80 -2.35 1.37
CA VAL A 134 17.02 -1.96 2.09
C VAL A 134 16.88 -0.56 2.69
N VAL A 135 16.39 0.41 1.91
CA VAL A 135 16.19 1.78 2.41
C VAL A 135 15.17 1.81 3.55
N ALA A 136 14.01 1.16 3.39
CA ALA A 136 13.00 1.08 4.44
C ALA A 136 13.54 0.37 5.70
N GLY A 137 14.25 -0.74 5.52
CA GLY A 137 14.88 -1.49 6.62
C GLY A 137 15.92 -0.66 7.38
N PHE A 138 16.76 0.07 6.64
CA PHE A 138 17.75 0.99 7.23
C PHE A 138 17.07 2.12 8.03
N LEU A 139 16.01 2.72 7.49
CA LEU A 139 15.24 3.75 8.20
C LEU A 139 14.61 3.22 9.49
N LEU A 140 14.04 2.01 9.46
CA LEU A 140 13.48 1.36 10.65
C LEU A 140 14.55 1.04 11.70
N ALA A 141 15.72 0.56 11.27
CA ALA A 141 16.82 0.24 12.18
C ALA A 141 17.36 1.49 12.89
N ARG A 142 17.30 2.67 12.25
CA ARG A 142 17.72 3.96 12.82
C ARG A 142 16.71 4.56 13.80
N ALA A 143 15.47 4.06 13.82
CA ALA A 143 14.37 4.62 14.62
C ALA A 143 14.12 3.86 15.93
N ARG A 144 14.92 2.83 16.22
CA ARG A 144 14.98 2.13 17.49
C ARG A 144 16.13 2.69 18.33
#